data_AF-A0A1G2TSN1-F1
#
_entry.id   AF-A0A1G2TSN1-F1
#
_cell.length_a   1.000
_cell.length_b   1.000
_cell.length_c   1.000
_cell.angle_alpha   90.00
_cell.angle_beta   90.00
_cell.angle_gamma   90.00
#
_symmetry.space_group_name_H-M   'P 1'
#
loop_
_entity.id
_entity.type
_entity.pdbx_description
1 polymer ?
#
loop_
_entity_poly.entity_id
_entity_poly.type
_entity_poly.pdbx_seq_one_letter_code
_entity_poly.pdbx_strand_id
1 'polypeptide(L)'
;MVIIIAIIAVGGAFYLGQLNGNKAGYAQAQADIQTFQEESAQKAANDAAKSANPFQAVNPLEGVEANPFEKVKKVLNPFEN
;
A
#
# COMPACT_ATOMS: atom_id res chain seq x y z
N MET A 1 -11.01 51.52 -26.03
CA MET A 1 -9.91 51.28 -25.07
C MET A 1 -10.27 50.18 -24.06
N VAL A 2 -11.40 50.29 -23.36
CA VAL A 2 -11.86 49.29 -22.35
C VAL A 2 -11.93 47.85 -22.89
N ILE A 3 -12.47 47.66 -24.10
CA ILE A 3 -12.60 46.33 -24.73
C ILE A 3 -11.24 45.69 -25.00
N ILE A 4 -10.24 46.48 -25.42
CA ILE A 4 -8.89 45.98 -25.72
C ILE A 4 -8.20 45.53 -24.42
N ILE A 5 -8.36 46.31 -23.34
CA ILE A 5 -7.82 45.95 -22.02
C ILE A 5 -8.46 44.65 -21.51
N ALA A 6 -9.77 44.48 -21.70
CA ALA A 6 -10.46 43.26 -21.30
C ALA A 6 -9.94 42.01 -22.06
N ILE A 7 -9.69 42.14 -23.36
CA ILE A 7 -9.14 41.04 -24.18
C ILE A 7 -7.73 40.66 -23.72
N ILE A 8 -6.87 41.65 -23.43
CA ILE A 8 -5.52 41.42 -22.94
C ILE A 8 -5.54 40.73 -21.56
N ALA A 9 -6.42 41.18 -20.67
CA ALA A 9 -6.55 40.60 -19.33
C ALA A 9 -6.99 39.12 -19.37
N VAL A 10 -7.99 38.80 -20.21
CA VAL A 10 -8.48 37.42 -20.36
C VAL A 10 -7.42 36.54 -21.03
N GLY A 11 -6.77 37.02 -22.09
CA GLY A 11 -5.70 36.28 -22.77
C GLY A 11 -4.50 36.00 -21.85
N GLY A 12 -4.09 37.01 -21.06
CA GLY A 12 -3.02 36.87 -20.09
C GLY A 12 -3.35 35.87 -18.98
N ALA A 13 -4.56 35.94 -18.42
CA ALA A 13 -5.03 35.00 -17.39
C ALA A 13 -5.09 33.56 -17.92
N PHE A 14 -5.59 33.37 -19.15
CA PHE A 14 -5.65 32.04 -19.78
C PHE A 14 -4.25 31.44 -19.98
N TYR A 15 -3.31 32.23 -20.50
CA TYR A 15 -1.94 31.79 -20.74
C TYR A 15 -1.21 31.42 -19.44
N LEU A 16 -1.35 32.23 -18.39
CA LEU A 16 -0.76 31.96 -17.08
C LEU A 16 -1.38 30.71 -16.42
N GLY A 17 -2.69 30.52 -16.55
CA GLY A 17 -3.37 29.31 -16.06
C GLY A 17 -2.86 28.04 -16.73
N GLN A 18 -2.67 28.08 -18.06
CA GLN A 18 -2.18 26.94 -18.83
C GLN A 18 -0.74 26.55 -18.47
N LEU A 19 0.15 27.53 -18.28
CA LEU A 19 1.53 27.28 -17.87
C LEU A 19 1.63 26.65 -16.48
N ASN A 20 0.83 27.14 -15.52
CA ASN A 20 0.82 26.61 -14.16
C ASN A 20 0.20 25.21 -14.10
N GLY A 21 -0.88 24.96 -14.83
CA GLY A 21 -1.51 23.64 -14.91
C GLY A 21 -0.57 22.58 -15.49
N ASN A 22 0.16 22.92 -16.55
CA ASN A 22 1.12 21.99 -17.15
C ASN A 22 2.26 21.65 -16.19
N LYS A 23 2.87 22.65 -15.53
CA LYS A 23 3.96 22.41 -14.56
C LYS A 23 3.50 21.54 -13.39
N ALA A 24 2.32 21.82 -12.83
CA ALA A 24 1.76 21.03 -11.74
C ALA A 24 1.50 19.57 -12.17
N GLY A 25 0.91 19.38 -13.36
CA GLY A 25 0.66 18.04 -13.90
C GLY A 25 1.93 17.22 -14.12
N TYR A 26 2.99 17.82 -14.68
CA TYR A 26 4.27 17.12 -14.88
C TYR A 26 4.98 16.79 -13.57
N ALA A 27 4.91 17.68 -12.58
CA ALA A 27 5.50 17.42 -11.27
C ALA A 27 4.76 16.29 -10.55
N GLN A 28 3.42 16.30 -10.62
CA GLN A 28 2.60 15.26 -10.00
C GLN A 28 2.80 13.90 -10.68
N ALA A 29 2.83 13.85 -12.01
CA ALA A 29 3.11 12.62 -12.73
C ALA A 29 4.50 12.04 -12.40
N GLN A 30 5.52 12.89 -12.23
CA GLN A 30 6.85 12.43 -11.79
C GLN A 30 6.84 11.87 -10.37
N ALA A 31 6.12 12.52 -9.45
CA ALA A 31 5.97 12.04 -8.08
C ALA A 31 5.26 10.68 -8.03
N ASP A 32 4.14 10.54 -8.75
CA ASP A 32 3.38 9.29 -8.80
C ASP A 32 4.22 8.13 -9.37
N ILE A 33 5.02 8.39 -10.41
CA ILE A 33 5.93 7.40 -10.99
C ILE A 33 7.02 6.99 -9.99
N GLN A 34 7.58 7.93 -9.23
CA GLN A 34 8.58 7.63 -8.21
C GLN A 34 7.99 6.80 -7.07
N THR A 35 6.82 7.20 -6.54
CA THR A 35 6.13 6.44 -5.50
C THR A 35 5.80 5.01 -5.96
N PHE A 36 5.31 4.85 -7.19
CA PHE A 36 5.04 3.53 -7.74
C PHE A 36 6.30 2.66 -7.86
N GLN A 37 7.43 3.25 -8.26
CA GLN A 37 8.70 2.53 -8.34
C GLN A 37 9.21 2.12 -6.96
N GLU A 38 9.12 3.01 -5.97
CA GLU A 38 9.52 2.72 -4.59
C GLU A 38 8.66 1.61 -3.97
N GLU A 39 7.34 1.66 -4.12
CA GLU A 39 6.44 0.60 -3.65
C GLU A 39 6.73 -0.74 -4.32
N SER A 40 6.94 -0.72 -5.64
CA SER A 40 7.27 -1.93 -6.40
C SER A 40 8.61 -2.52 -5.97
N ALA A 41 9.63 -1.67 -5.76
CA ALA A 41 10.94 -2.09 -5.29
C ALA A 41 10.88 -2.64 -3.85
N GLN A 42 10.14 -1.98 -2.96
CA GLN A 42 9.95 -2.43 -1.58
C GLN A 42 9.20 -3.76 -1.53
N LYS A 43 8.18 -3.95 -2.37
CA LYS A 43 7.46 -5.21 -2.49
C LYS A 43 8.38 -6.34 -2.97
N ALA A 44 9.13 -6.09 -4.05
CA ALA A 44 10.09 -7.06 -4.58
C ALA A 44 11.16 -7.43 -3.54
N ALA A 45 11.67 -6.45 -2.79
CA ALA A 45 12.62 -6.68 -1.71
C ALA A 45 12.02 -7.50 -0.56
N ASN A 46 10.78 -7.21 -0.16
CA ASN A 46 10.07 -7.96 0.88
C ASN A 46 9.77 -9.40 0.44
N ASP A 47 9.37 -9.62 -0.81
CA ASP A 47 9.10 -10.95 -1.34
C ASP A 47 10.40 -11.77 -1.46
N ALA A 48 11.49 -11.15 -1.90
CA ALA A 48 12.81 -11.77 -1.89
C ALA A 48 13.28 -12.09 -0.47
N ALA A 49 13.09 -11.19 0.50
CA ALA A 49 13.41 -11.43 1.90
C ALA A 49 12.58 -12.58 2.50
N LYS A 50 11.27 -12.64 2.21
CA LYS A 50 10.41 -13.76 2.64
C LYS A 50 10.83 -15.08 1.99
N SER A 51 11.21 -15.07 0.71
CA SER A 51 11.65 -16.27 0.00
C SER A 51 13.02 -16.75 0.47
N ALA A 52 13.92 -15.85 0.84
CA ALA A 52 15.26 -16.17 1.30
C ALA A 52 15.32 -16.46 2.81
N ASN A 53 14.26 -16.15 3.57
CA ASN A 53 14.23 -16.38 5.02
C ASN A 53 14.00 -17.87 5.33
N PRO A 54 15.01 -18.60 5.84
CA PRO A 54 14.87 -20.01 6.21
C PRO A 54 14.05 -20.20 7.50
N PHE A 55 13.72 -19.11 8.20
CA PHE A 55 12.90 -19.06 9.41
C PHE A 55 11.51 -18.51 9.14
N GLN A 56 10.93 -18.76 7.94
CA GLN A 56 9.50 -18.51 7.75
C GLN A 56 8.76 -19.08 8.95
N ALA A 57 8.09 -18.18 9.70
CA ALA A 57 7.52 -18.44 11.00
C ALA A 57 6.29 -19.32 10.86
N VAL A 58 6.50 -20.59 10.49
CA VAL A 58 5.50 -21.63 10.71
C VAL A 58 5.37 -21.70 12.22
N ASN A 59 4.22 -21.33 12.76
CA ASN A 59 4.01 -21.36 14.20
C ASN A 59 4.15 -22.84 14.64
N PRO A 60 5.19 -23.21 15.39
CA PRO A 60 5.43 -24.61 15.75
C PRO A 60 4.33 -25.17 16.67
N LEU A 61 3.45 -24.31 17.18
CA LEU A 61 2.30 -24.64 18.01
C LEU A 61 0.97 -24.64 17.23
N GLU A 62 0.97 -24.40 15.91
CA GLU A 62 -0.26 -24.33 15.10
C GLU A 62 -1.05 -25.65 15.07
N GLY A 63 -0.39 -26.77 15.34
CA GLY A 63 -1.00 -28.09 15.52
C GLY A 63 -0.96 -28.65 16.94
N VAL A 64 -0.45 -27.89 17.91
CA VAL A 64 -0.37 -28.35 19.31
C VAL A 64 -1.65 -27.90 20.02
N GLU A 65 -2.44 -28.88 20.46
CA GLU A 65 -3.64 -28.59 21.23
C GLU A 65 -3.30 -27.81 22.50
N ALA A 66 -4.02 -26.71 22.73
CA ALA A 66 -3.80 -25.83 23.88
C ALA A 66 -3.89 -26.56 25.24
N ASN A 67 -4.60 -27.70 25.29
CA ASN A 67 -4.64 -28.56 26.46
C ASN A 67 -4.76 -30.05 26.07
N PRO A 68 -3.67 -30.83 26.13
CA PRO A 68 -3.67 -32.25 25.77
C PRO A 68 -4.52 -33.13 26.71
N PHE A 69 -4.91 -32.61 27.89
CA PHE A 69 -5.73 -33.33 28.85
C PHE A 69 -7.22 -33.32 28.53
N GLU A 70 -7.69 -32.46 27.62
CA GLU A 70 -9.11 -32.42 27.23
C GLU A 70 -9.54 -33.70 26.50
N LYS A 71 -8.68 -34.28 25.65
CA LYS A 71 -8.91 -35.60 25.05
C LYS A 71 -8.94 -36.72 26.09
N VAL A 72 -8.08 -36.62 27.10
CA VAL A 72 -7.93 -37.64 28.14
C VAL A 72 -9.13 -37.65 29.07
N LYS A 73 -9.71 -36.48 29.40
CA LYS A 73 -10.96 -36.39 30.19
C LYS A 73 -12.10 -37.14 29.52
N LYS A 74 -12.36 -36.90 28.22
CA LYS A 74 -13.41 -37.62 27.48
C LYS A 74 -13.24 -39.14 27.44
N VAL A 75 -12.00 -39.63 27.45
CA VAL A 75 -11.71 -41.08 27.37
C VAL A 75 -11.71 -41.73 28.75
N LEU A 76 -11.29 -41.01 29.80
CA LEU A 76 -11.11 -41.54 31.15
C LEU A 76 -12.21 -41.13 32.13
N ASN A 77 -13.22 -40.36 31.71
CA ASN A 77 -14.34 -39.99 32.55
C ASN A 77 -15.52 -40.95 32.35
N PRO A 78 -15.69 -41.99 33.19
CA PRO A 78 -16.80 -42.94 33.06
C PRO A 78 -18.16 -42.33 33.42
N PHE A 79 -18.23 -41.04 33.75
CA PHE A 79 -19.46 -40.31 34.09
C PHE A 79 -19.87 -39.27 33.06
N GLU A 80 -19.07 -39.03 32.01
CA GLU A 80 -19.46 -38.19 30.87
C GLU A 80 -20.21 -39.06 29.84
N ASN A 81 -21.55 -39.02 29.88
CA ASN A 81 -22.45 -39.43 28.80
C ASN A 81 -23.26 -38.21 28.36
#